data_AF-A0A966WUB5-F1
#
_entry.id   AF-A0A966WUB5-F1
#
_cell.length_a   1.000
_cell.length_b   1.000
_cell.length_c   1.000
_cell.angle_alpha   90.00
_cell.angle_beta   90.00
_cell.angle_gamma   90.00
#
_symmetry.space_group_name_H-M   'P 1'
#
loop_
_entity.id
_entity.type
_entity.pdbx_description
1 polymer ?
#
loop_
_entity_poly.entity_id
_entity_poly.type
_entity_poly.pdbx_seq_one_letter_code
_entity_poly.pdbx_strand_id
1 'polypeptide(L)'
;MAARTGAAKQRCDTISSDDPFAAVEQARLQLETAEADHRQLVRLTKAHELLRELFQEAQADLSSRYSEPLARAIGDYLKPLVPDGQAARLDYDPSKGFQGLQLRRGQEFYDFEALSGGMRELLAAALRLSMADVLKEAHDGCLPLVFDDAFTNSESGVCR
;
A
#
# COMPACT_ATOMS: atom_id res chain seq x y z
N MET A 1 7.76 -68.98 -46.55
CA MET A 1 6.36 -68.71 -46.18
C MET A 1 6.15 -68.59 -44.67
N ALA A 2 6.73 -69.46 -43.83
CA ALA A 2 6.56 -69.43 -42.36
C ALA A 2 7.02 -68.14 -41.64
N ALA A 3 8.12 -67.50 -42.09
CA ALA A 3 8.65 -66.30 -41.43
C ALA A 3 7.74 -65.05 -41.55
N ARG A 4 6.96 -64.93 -42.63
CA ARG A 4 6.01 -63.82 -42.84
C ARG A 4 4.78 -63.95 -41.93
N THR A 5 4.34 -65.17 -41.64
CA THR A 5 3.19 -65.46 -40.78
C THR A 5 3.52 -65.21 -39.30
N GLY A 6 4.74 -65.53 -38.86
CA GLY A 6 5.22 -65.21 -37.51
C GLY A 6 5.33 -63.71 -37.26
N ALA A 7 5.86 -62.94 -38.22
CA ALA A 7 5.94 -61.49 -38.12
C ALA A 7 4.57 -60.79 -38.13
N ALA A 8 3.58 -61.33 -38.85
CA ALA A 8 2.22 -60.81 -38.83
C ALA A 8 1.52 -61.09 -37.49
N LYS A 9 1.67 -62.30 -36.94
CA LYS A 9 1.12 -62.67 -35.63
C LYS A 9 1.73 -61.83 -34.51
N GLN A 10 3.05 -61.66 -34.50
CA GLN A 10 3.72 -60.86 -33.50
C GLN A 10 3.27 -59.39 -33.53
N ARG A 11 3.02 -58.80 -34.70
CA ARG A 11 2.45 -57.44 -34.81
C ARG A 11 1.01 -57.35 -34.32
N CYS A 12 0.17 -58.34 -34.59
CA CYS A 12 -1.19 -58.40 -34.04
C CYS A 12 -1.14 -58.51 -32.51
N ASP A 13 -0.24 -59.32 -31.97
CA ASP A 13 -0.06 -59.49 -30.52
C ASP A 13 0.50 -58.20 -29.87
N THR A 14 1.36 -57.43 -30.57
CA THR A 14 1.85 -56.14 -30.04
C THR A 14 0.76 -55.05 -30.08
N ILE A 15 -0.08 -55.03 -31.11
CA ILE A 15 -1.21 -54.08 -31.20
C ILE A 15 -2.33 -54.45 -30.21
N SER A 16 -2.51 -55.73 -29.93
CA SER A 16 -3.46 -56.25 -28.93
C SER A 16 -2.93 -56.18 -27.49
N SER A 17 -1.65 -55.89 -27.29
CA SER A 17 -0.99 -55.84 -25.97
C SER A 17 -1.37 -54.60 -25.18
N ASP A 18 -1.67 -53.50 -25.85
CA ASP A 18 -2.12 -52.27 -25.21
C ASP A 18 -3.64 -52.21 -25.29
N ASP A 19 -4.31 -52.25 -24.13
CA ASP A 19 -5.76 -52.08 -24.05
C ASP A 19 -6.11 -50.59 -24.28
N PRO A 20 -6.64 -50.21 -25.45
CA PRO A 20 -6.93 -48.82 -25.76
C PRO A 20 -8.01 -48.24 -24.85
N PHE A 21 -8.89 -49.08 -24.29
CA PHE A 21 -9.90 -48.64 -23.34
C PHE A 21 -9.27 -48.28 -22.00
N ALA A 22 -8.32 -49.09 -21.50
CA ALA A 22 -7.56 -48.78 -20.31
C ALA A 22 -6.77 -47.47 -20.45
N ALA A 23 -6.14 -47.22 -21.61
CA ALA A 23 -5.42 -45.99 -21.88
C ALA A 23 -6.32 -44.74 -21.90
N VAL A 24 -7.51 -44.84 -22.49
CA VAL A 24 -8.51 -43.75 -22.51
C VAL A 24 -9.04 -43.46 -21.10
N GLU A 25 -9.35 -44.50 -20.33
CA GLU A 25 -9.81 -44.31 -18.95
C GLU A 25 -8.73 -43.70 -18.06
N GLN A 26 -7.47 -44.14 -18.22
CA GLN A 26 -6.34 -43.52 -17.52
C GLN A 26 -6.17 -42.03 -17.88
N ALA A 27 -6.27 -41.67 -19.17
CA ALA A 27 -6.18 -40.29 -19.61
C ALA A 27 -7.36 -39.44 -19.08
N ARG A 28 -8.57 -40.00 -19.00
CA ARG A 28 -9.74 -39.33 -18.43
C ARG A 28 -9.58 -39.05 -16.94
N LEU A 29 -9.09 -40.02 -16.17
CA LEU A 29 -8.81 -39.83 -14.74
C LEU A 29 -7.73 -38.76 -14.51
N GLN A 30 -6.70 -38.75 -15.35
CA GLN A 30 -5.64 -37.73 -15.30
C GLN A 30 -6.20 -36.34 -15.61
N LEU A 31 -7.07 -36.22 -16.61
CA LEU A 31 -7.74 -34.97 -16.95
C LEU A 31 -8.63 -34.49 -15.79
N GLU A 32 -9.47 -35.36 -15.23
CA GLU A 32 -10.38 -34.99 -14.13
C GLU A 32 -9.60 -34.53 -12.89
N THR A 33 -8.49 -35.21 -12.57
CA THR A 33 -7.60 -34.83 -11.46
C THR A 33 -6.97 -33.46 -11.74
N ALA A 34 -6.41 -33.26 -12.94
CA ALA A 34 -5.79 -32.00 -13.32
C ALA A 34 -6.79 -30.83 -13.33
N GLU A 35 -8.04 -31.06 -13.76
CA GLU A 35 -9.11 -30.07 -13.73
C GLU A 35 -9.57 -29.73 -12.31
N ALA A 36 -9.60 -30.71 -11.41
CA ALA A 36 -9.89 -30.48 -10.00
C ALA A 36 -8.79 -29.63 -9.33
N ASP A 37 -7.52 -29.99 -9.55
CA ASP A 37 -6.37 -29.25 -9.04
C ASP A 37 -6.33 -27.83 -9.58
N HIS A 38 -6.57 -27.66 -10.89
CA HIS A 38 -6.63 -26.34 -11.52
C HIS A 38 -7.74 -25.48 -10.91
N ARG A 39 -8.95 -26.03 -10.71
CA ARG A 39 -10.05 -25.29 -10.07
C ARG A 39 -9.72 -24.87 -8.64
N GLN A 40 -9.02 -25.72 -7.88
CA GLN A 40 -8.59 -25.39 -6.53
C GLN A 40 -7.56 -24.25 -6.54
N LEU A 41 -6.54 -24.34 -7.38
CA LEU A 41 -5.51 -23.31 -7.52
C LEU A 41 -6.11 -21.97 -7.94
N VAL A 42 -6.99 -21.97 -8.95
CA VAL A 42 -7.68 -20.75 -9.41
C VAL A 42 -8.48 -20.12 -8.27
N ARG A 43 -9.18 -20.93 -7.46
CA ARG A 43 -9.94 -20.41 -6.31
C ARG A 43 -9.02 -19.75 -5.27
N LEU A 44 -7.91 -20.39 -4.94
CA LEU A 44 -6.93 -19.87 -3.98
C LEU A 44 -6.29 -18.57 -4.49
N THR A 45 -5.88 -18.53 -5.75
CA THR A 45 -5.31 -17.32 -6.36
C THR A 45 -6.30 -16.17 -6.31
N LYS A 46 -7.56 -16.39 -6.71
CA LYS A 46 -8.61 -15.37 -6.64
C LYS A 46 -8.85 -14.85 -5.22
N ALA A 47 -8.81 -15.74 -4.22
CA ALA A 47 -8.95 -15.33 -2.82
C ALA A 47 -7.76 -14.46 -2.36
N HIS A 48 -6.53 -14.80 -2.75
CA HIS A 48 -5.35 -13.99 -2.46
C HIS A 48 -5.37 -12.64 -3.18
N GLU A 49 -5.82 -12.60 -4.44
CA GLU A 49 -6.00 -11.35 -5.18
C GLU A 49 -6.98 -10.42 -4.48
N LEU A 50 -8.16 -10.93 -4.11
CA LEU A 50 -9.16 -10.16 -3.38
C LEU A 50 -8.65 -9.67 -2.02
N LEU A 51 -7.95 -10.52 -1.26
CA LEU A 51 -7.39 -10.12 0.02
C LEU A 51 -6.36 -8.99 -0.15
N ARG A 52 -5.52 -9.06 -1.18
CA ARG A 52 -4.54 -8.02 -1.49
C ARG A 52 -5.22 -6.70 -1.83
N GLU A 53 -6.27 -6.73 -2.66
CA GLU A 53 -7.05 -5.55 -3.03
C GLU A 53 -7.69 -4.89 -1.80
N LEU A 54 -8.42 -5.67 -0.98
CA LEU A 54 -9.05 -5.17 0.24
C LEU A 54 -8.03 -4.59 1.23
N PHE A 55 -6.86 -5.23 1.34
CA PHE A 55 -5.80 -4.73 2.21
C PHE A 55 -5.23 -3.41 1.70
N GLN A 56 -5.01 -3.26 0.40
CA GLN A 56 -4.54 -2.02 -0.22
C GLN A 56 -5.56 -0.89 -0.06
N GLU A 57 -6.85 -1.18 -0.25
CA GLU A 57 -7.94 -0.22 -0.03
C GLU A 57 -8.00 0.24 1.43
N ALA A 58 -7.95 -0.69 2.38
CA ALA A 58 -7.94 -0.37 3.80
C ALA A 58 -6.72 0.48 4.20
N GLN A 59 -5.55 0.21 3.63
CA GLN A 59 -4.36 1.05 3.86
C GLN A 59 -4.52 2.46 3.28
N ALA A 60 -5.07 2.59 2.08
CA ALA A 60 -5.29 3.88 1.44
C ALA A 60 -6.33 4.72 2.21
N ASP A 61 -7.42 4.10 2.66
CA ASP A 61 -8.42 4.73 3.53
C ASP A 61 -7.76 5.26 4.82
N LEU A 62 -6.97 4.42 5.48
CA LEU A 62 -6.25 4.82 6.70
C LEU A 62 -5.30 5.99 6.44
N SER A 63 -4.59 5.98 5.32
CA SER A 63 -3.67 7.05 4.94
C SER A 63 -4.39 8.39 4.77
N SER A 64 -5.48 8.41 4.01
CA SER A 64 -6.28 9.61 3.78
C SER A 64 -6.93 10.15 5.07
N ARG A 65 -7.50 9.24 5.87
CA ARG A 65 -8.21 9.57 7.12
C ARG A 65 -7.33 10.27 8.16
N TYR A 66 -6.02 10.03 8.16
CA TYR A 66 -5.08 10.68 9.07
C TYR A 66 -4.30 11.84 8.45
N SER A 67 -3.89 11.71 7.19
CA SER A 67 -3.05 12.72 6.54
C SER A 67 -3.83 13.99 6.21
N GLU A 68 -5.09 13.88 5.76
CA GLU A 68 -5.89 15.05 5.39
C GLU A 68 -6.26 15.94 6.58
N PRO A 69 -6.77 15.42 7.72
CA PRO A 69 -7.09 16.26 8.87
C PRO A 69 -5.84 16.95 9.42
N LEU A 70 -4.72 16.23 9.47
CA LEU A 70 -3.47 16.78 9.97
C LEU A 70 -2.91 17.87 9.03
N ALA A 71 -2.91 17.64 7.71
CA ALA A 71 -2.50 18.64 6.73
C ALA A 71 -3.37 19.91 6.78
N ARG A 72 -4.68 19.75 7.03
CA ARG A 72 -5.61 20.87 7.22
C ARG A 72 -5.29 21.66 8.49
N ALA A 73 -5.13 20.97 9.62
CA ALA A 73 -4.79 21.62 10.89
C ALA A 73 -3.46 22.39 10.82
N ILE A 74 -2.45 21.83 10.14
CA ILE A 74 -1.19 22.54 9.87
C ILE A 74 -1.44 23.83 9.08
N GLY A 75 -2.33 23.75 8.08
CA GLY A 75 -2.77 24.90 7.30
C GLY A 75 -3.39 26.00 8.13
N ASP A 76 -4.19 25.66 9.13
CA ASP A 76 -4.83 26.65 10.01
C ASP A 76 -3.81 27.44 10.83
N TYR A 77 -2.75 26.78 11.34
CA TYR A 77 -1.65 27.44 12.05
C TYR A 77 -0.73 28.24 11.11
N LEU A 78 -0.57 27.82 9.86
CA LEU A 78 0.31 28.48 8.88
C LEU A 78 -0.40 29.47 7.96
N LYS A 79 -1.71 29.70 8.15
CA LYS A 79 -2.54 30.62 7.36
C LYS A 79 -1.93 32.02 7.18
N PRO A 80 -1.25 32.64 8.17
CA PRO A 80 -0.59 33.93 7.96
C PRO A 80 0.56 33.90 6.93
N LEU A 81 1.22 32.74 6.76
CA LEU A 81 2.32 32.56 5.81
C LEU A 81 1.83 32.08 4.44
N VAL A 82 0.77 31.29 4.43
CA VAL A 82 0.19 30.68 3.23
C VAL A 82 -1.33 30.89 3.28
N PRO A 83 -1.82 32.07 2.84
CA PRO A 83 -3.22 32.45 3.05
C PRO A 83 -4.21 31.61 2.23
N ASP A 84 -3.84 31.19 1.02
CA ASP A 84 -4.78 30.59 0.07
C ASP A 84 -4.37 29.18 -0.35
N GLY A 85 -5.10 28.15 0.10
CA GLY A 85 -4.93 26.74 -0.30
C GLY A 85 -4.18 25.88 0.72
N GLN A 86 -3.82 24.65 0.35
CA GLN A 86 -3.15 23.71 1.27
C GLN A 86 -1.72 24.18 1.60
N ALA A 87 -1.46 24.52 2.86
CA ALA A 87 -0.15 25.01 3.29
C ALA A 87 0.91 23.89 3.36
N ALA A 88 0.51 22.69 3.77
CA ALA A 88 1.42 21.56 3.95
C ALA A 88 0.85 20.27 3.36
N ARG A 89 1.75 19.38 2.93
CA ARG A 89 1.43 18.00 2.54
C ARG A 89 2.18 17.03 3.43
N LEU A 90 1.57 15.87 3.60
CA LEU A 90 2.08 14.79 4.41
C LEU A 90 1.41 13.52 3.92
N ASP A 91 2.16 12.43 3.89
CA ASP A 91 1.66 11.10 3.60
C ASP A 91 1.70 10.24 4.86
N TYR A 92 0.84 9.23 4.94
CA TYR A 92 0.89 8.24 6.00
C TYR A 92 1.10 6.84 5.40
N ASP A 93 2.14 6.17 5.89
CA ASP A 93 2.43 4.78 5.61
C ASP A 93 2.10 3.94 6.86
N PRO A 94 1.30 2.88 6.79
CA PRO A 94 0.94 2.07 7.96
C PRO A 94 2.14 1.40 8.66
N SER A 95 3.25 1.18 7.96
CA SER A 95 4.46 0.54 8.50
C SER A 95 5.49 1.54 9.01
N LYS A 96 5.55 2.75 8.43
CA LYS A 96 6.55 3.79 8.76
C LYS A 96 5.98 5.00 9.48
N GLY A 97 4.66 5.16 9.51
CA GLY A 97 3.97 6.33 10.00
C GLY A 97 3.95 7.49 9.01
N PHE A 98 3.87 8.71 9.53
CA PHE A 98 3.83 9.93 8.73
C PHE A 98 5.18 10.22 8.06
N GLN A 99 5.15 10.59 6.78
CA GLN A 99 6.31 10.84 5.94
C GLN A 99 6.03 11.92 4.90
N GLY A 100 7.07 12.37 4.19
CA GLY A 100 6.90 13.29 3.05
C GLY A 100 6.37 14.67 3.45
N LEU A 101 6.75 15.17 4.63
CA LEU A 101 6.32 16.50 5.07
C LEU A 101 6.87 17.58 4.14
N GLN A 102 5.97 18.34 3.53
CA GLN A 102 6.28 19.42 2.61
C GLN A 102 5.55 20.71 2.99
N LEU A 103 6.20 21.86 2.73
CA LEU A 103 5.60 23.19 2.89
C LEU A 103 5.43 23.86 1.53
N ARG A 104 4.28 24.49 1.30
CA ARG A 104 4.05 25.29 0.11
C ARG A 104 4.72 26.66 0.21
N ARG A 105 5.42 27.05 -0.85
CA ARG A 105 5.98 28.39 -1.05
C ARG A 105 5.61 28.85 -2.46
N GLY A 106 4.78 29.89 -2.54
CA GLY A 106 4.17 30.28 -3.81
C GLY A 106 3.27 29.16 -4.35
N GLN A 107 3.59 28.63 -5.54
CA GLN A 107 2.85 27.54 -6.18
C GLN A 107 3.49 26.16 -6.00
N GLU A 108 4.66 26.09 -5.38
CA GLU A 108 5.45 24.86 -5.28
C GLU A 108 5.51 24.33 -3.85
N PHE A 109 5.70 23.02 -3.72
CA PHE A 109 5.93 22.34 -2.45
C PHE A 109 7.40 21.99 -2.32
N TYR A 110 7.95 22.27 -1.15
CA TYR A 110 9.35 22.00 -0.81
C TYR A 110 9.38 20.98 0.33
N ASP A 111 10.24 19.97 0.18
CA ASP A 111 10.53 19.00 1.24
C ASP A 111 11.08 19.70 2.47
N PHE A 112 10.77 19.16 3.65
CA PHE A 112 11.22 19.69 4.93
C PHE A 112 12.73 19.99 4.97
N GLU A 113 13.56 19.10 4.42
CA GLU A 113 15.02 19.25 4.41
C GLU A 113 15.52 20.37 3.48
N ALA A 114 14.72 20.79 2.50
CA ALA A 114 15.05 21.88 1.59
C ALA A 114 14.68 23.26 2.15
N LEU A 115 13.98 23.33 3.29
CA LEU A 115 13.56 24.57 3.92
C LEU A 115 14.71 25.22 4.71
N SER A 116 14.65 26.55 4.84
CA SER A 116 15.55 27.28 5.75
C SER A 116 15.33 26.86 7.21
N GLY A 117 16.33 27.09 8.08
CA GLY A 117 16.26 26.75 9.51
C GLY A 117 14.98 27.27 10.19
N GLY A 118 14.70 28.57 10.07
CA GLY A 118 13.50 29.17 10.67
C GLY A 118 12.17 28.63 10.10
N MET A 119 12.14 28.27 8.80
CA MET A 119 10.95 27.66 8.21
C MET A 119 10.75 26.22 8.68
N ARG A 120 11.83 25.45 8.87
CA ARG A 120 11.76 24.12 9.47
C ARG A 120 11.21 24.19 10.89
N GLU A 121 11.68 25.15 11.69
CA GLU A 121 11.18 25.36 13.06
C GLU A 121 9.70 25.73 13.08
N LEU A 122 9.28 26.69 12.25
CA LEU A 122 7.88 27.10 12.14
C LEU A 122 6.98 25.93 11.71
N LEU A 123 7.37 25.19 10.68
CA LEU A 123 6.60 24.03 10.21
C LEU A 123 6.57 22.93 11.29
N ALA A 124 7.68 22.68 11.98
CA ALA A 124 7.73 21.67 13.03
C ALA A 124 6.91 22.08 14.27
N ALA A 125 6.83 23.37 14.59
CA ALA A 125 5.96 23.88 15.65
C ALA A 125 4.49 23.75 15.26
N ALA A 126 4.12 24.18 14.05
CA ALA A 126 2.76 24.03 13.52
C ALA A 126 2.32 22.56 13.48
N LEU A 127 3.21 21.65 13.07
CA LEU A 127 2.94 20.20 13.09
C LEU A 127 2.61 19.71 14.50
N ARG A 128 3.42 20.06 15.51
CA ARG A 128 3.19 19.63 16.90
C ARG A 128 1.87 20.16 17.46
N LEU A 129 1.57 21.44 17.19
CA LEU A 129 0.28 22.06 17.55
C LEU A 129 -0.89 21.32 16.89
N SER A 130 -0.76 21.02 15.60
CA SER A 130 -1.78 20.30 14.82
C SER A 130 -2.00 18.88 15.33
N MET A 131 -0.94 18.16 15.69
CA MET A 131 -1.05 16.84 16.28
C MET A 131 -1.81 16.87 17.61
N ALA A 132 -1.51 17.84 18.48
CA ALA A 132 -2.26 18.02 19.71
C ALA A 132 -3.74 18.32 19.43
N ASP A 133 -4.01 19.18 18.44
CA ASP A 133 -5.38 19.56 18.11
C ASP A 133 -6.21 18.40 17.52
N VAL A 134 -5.59 17.58 16.67
CA VAL A 134 -6.24 16.39 16.08
C VAL A 134 -6.43 15.26 17.12
N LEU A 135 -5.51 15.12 18.07
CA LEU A 135 -5.54 14.02 19.04
C LEU A 135 -6.31 14.34 20.32
N LYS A 136 -6.52 15.62 20.67
CA LYS A 136 -7.12 16.03 21.95
C LYS A 136 -8.47 15.39 22.25
N GLU A 137 -9.29 15.08 21.24
CA GLU A 137 -10.61 14.46 21.44
C GLU A 137 -10.51 13.06 22.08
N ALA A 138 -9.44 12.32 21.79
CA ALA A 138 -9.15 11.05 22.43
C ALA A 138 -8.52 11.18 23.83
N HIS A 139 -8.22 12.40 24.27
CA HIS A 139 -7.50 12.73 25.50
C HIS A 139 -8.23 13.82 26.31
N ASP A 140 -9.49 13.57 26.68
CA ASP A 140 -10.31 14.46 27.52
C ASP A 140 -10.40 15.93 27.02
N GLY A 141 -10.23 16.13 25.71
CA GLY A 141 -10.29 17.44 25.06
C GLY A 141 -9.04 18.30 25.25
N CYS A 142 -7.97 17.78 25.86
CA CYS A 142 -6.75 18.54 26.11
C CYS A 142 -5.49 17.67 26.04
N LEU A 143 -4.59 17.99 25.10
CA LEU A 143 -3.24 17.42 25.05
C LEU A 143 -2.21 18.53 25.32
N PRO A 144 -1.65 18.62 26.54
CA PRO A 144 -0.72 19.70 26.89
C PRO A 144 0.60 19.58 26.12
N LEU A 145 1.08 20.72 25.61
CA LEU A 145 2.37 20.83 24.91
C LEU A 145 3.36 21.60 25.76
N VAL A 146 4.58 21.08 25.87
CA VAL A 146 5.71 21.75 26.50
C VAL A 146 6.75 22.00 25.42
N PHE A 147 7.08 23.28 25.22
CA PHE A 147 8.15 23.69 24.31
C PHE A 147 9.40 23.96 25.13
N ASP A 148 10.43 23.13 24.94
CA ASP A 148 11.75 23.32 25.55
C ASP A 148 12.69 23.87 24.48
N ASP A 149 13.17 25.12 24.64
CA ASP A 149 14.07 25.83 23.72
C ASP A 149 13.65 25.87 22.22
N ALA A 150 12.34 25.77 21.93
CA ALA A 150 11.80 25.51 20.59
C ALA A 150 11.94 26.66 19.56
N PHE A 151 12.42 27.83 19.96
CA PHE A 151 12.48 29.04 19.11
C PHE A 151 13.89 29.66 19.05
N THR A 152 14.92 28.88 19.35
CA THR A 152 16.30 29.37 19.46
C THR A 152 16.84 29.97 18.14
N ASN A 153 16.31 29.60 16.96
CA ASN A 153 16.66 30.22 15.67
C ASN A 153 15.53 31.04 15.01
N SER A 154 14.47 31.40 15.74
CA SER A 154 13.46 32.30 15.19
C SER A 154 14.04 33.71 15.03
N GLU A 155 14.27 34.15 13.78
CA GLU A 155 14.65 35.53 13.52
C GLU A 155 13.55 36.47 14.01
N SER A 156 13.93 37.49 14.78
CA SER A 156 13.05 38.53 15.26
C SER A 156 12.61 39.42 14.10
N GLY A 157 11.52 39.06 13.44
CA GLY A 157 11.06 39.86 12.31
C GLY A 157 9.64 39.56 11.84
N VAL A 158 8.63 40.01 12.60
CA VAL A 158 7.44 40.71 12.07
C VAL A 158 6.89 41.65 13.16
N CYS A 159 7.45 42.86 13.21
CA CYS A 159 6.70 44.05 13.60
C CYS A 159 6.50 44.88 12.34
N ARG A 160 5.33 44.77 11.70
CA ARG A 160 4.70 45.86 10.96
C ARG A 160 3.20 45.75 11.13
#